data_AF-A0A7S1RQG6-F1
#
_entry.id   AF-A0A7S1RQG6-F1
#
_cell.length_a   1.000
_cell.length_b   1.000
_cell.length_c   1.000
_cell.angle_alpha   90.00
_cell.angle_beta   90.00
_cell.angle_gamma   90.00
#
_symmetry.space_group_name_H-M   'P 1'
#
loop_
_entity.id
_entity.type
_entity.pdbx_description
1 polymer ?
#
loop_
_entity_poly.entity_id
_entity_poly.type
_entity_poly.pdbx_seq_one_letter_code
_entity_poly.pdbx_strand_id
1 'polypeptide(L)'
;GEDVLDLPDPFDIPRFEEEEGQKEIAAVANRDYAGSVANSDDAGSVANLDYAGSIADVSMICGGPEIWNLLTASSTVTSVQNIKWAKMEAIEGDYLRAQELKVRELGLEIESLAGLIAQKEAEQHVKYTSPEQNQKLIEAALGPDSFGGLGVAQQSGCGSVGGAVRAPRRAFRKSEGLFEAAAEQLFQGQHFRLDGDDFLATCSKLLPQENERSYCAQLCQRFKDTAQRFSDSSVGETTGNLDELLMKREEKEEALVKAKAQSAECSRAWGGISLLRTHIEKLKGEMDERFTILQDAEMALDDATWELSDLDDSLKEEEQVLNAALEALAAAGVETGKASAVVQEVMDKDRAVRQRLESMQGPMQQSRAKFEAAKSAD
;
A
#
# COMPACT_ATOMS: atom_id res chain seq x y z
N GLY A 1 -37.95 -54.85 45.34
CA GLY A 1 -38.19 -54.63 43.92
C GLY A 1 -38.90 -53.31 43.84
N GLU A 2 -38.11 -52.24 43.92
CA GLU A 2 -38.56 -50.86 43.85
C GLU A 2 -37.47 -50.17 43.03
N ASP A 3 -37.73 -50.01 41.74
CA ASP A 3 -36.96 -49.13 40.86
C ASP A 3 -37.59 -47.74 40.98
N VAL A 4 -36.94 -46.88 41.77
CA VAL A 4 -37.21 -45.44 41.80
C VAL A 4 -36.49 -44.87 40.58
N LEU A 5 -37.29 -44.41 39.60
CA LEU A 5 -36.79 -43.66 38.46
C LEU A 5 -36.32 -42.28 38.95
N ASP A 6 -35.01 -42.09 39.04
CA ASP A 6 -34.37 -40.77 39.15
C ASP A 6 -34.59 -40.01 37.83
N LEU A 7 -35.46 -39.00 37.87
CA LEU A 7 -35.56 -37.99 36.83
C LEU A 7 -34.50 -36.90 37.10
N PRO A 8 -33.71 -36.48 36.10
CA PRO A 8 -32.72 -35.42 36.27
C PRO A 8 -33.39 -34.06 36.47
N ASP A 9 -32.75 -33.22 37.29
CA ASP A 9 -33.16 -31.88 37.67
C ASP A 9 -33.04 -30.91 36.46
N PRO A 10 -34.12 -30.24 36.00
CA PRO A 10 -34.11 -29.46 34.76
C PRO A 10 -33.46 -28.06 34.88
N PHE A 11 -32.77 -27.74 35.98
CA PHE A 11 -32.24 -26.40 36.25
C PHE A 11 -30.73 -26.31 36.50
N ASP A 12 -29.93 -27.19 35.90
CA ASP A 12 -28.47 -27.04 35.90
C ASP A 12 -27.99 -26.18 34.72
N ILE A 13 -28.31 -24.88 34.78
CA ILE A 13 -27.80 -23.87 33.84
C ILE A 13 -26.48 -23.32 34.39
N PRO A 14 -25.35 -23.42 33.66
CA PRO A 14 -24.08 -22.89 34.11
C PRO A 14 -24.17 -21.38 34.32
N ARG A 15 -23.80 -20.94 35.52
CA ARG A 15 -23.71 -19.54 35.92
C ARG A 15 -22.52 -18.90 35.16
N PHE A 16 -22.80 -18.23 34.05
CA PHE A 16 -21.80 -17.45 33.32
C PHE A 16 -21.47 -16.17 34.08
N GLU A 17 -20.21 -16.04 34.52
CA GLU A 17 -19.64 -14.81 35.07
C GLU A 17 -19.42 -13.82 33.91
N GLU A 18 -20.27 -12.80 33.83
CA GLU A 18 -20.43 -11.95 32.63
C GLU A 18 -19.72 -10.58 32.72
N GLU A 19 -18.85 -10.32 33.69
CA GLU A 19 -18.29 -8.95 33.89
C GLU A 19 -16.82 -8.70 33.48
N GLU A 20 -16.05 -9.70 33.01
CA GLU A 20 -14.66 -9.45 32.55
C GLU A 20 -14.44 -9.57 31.03
N GLY A 21 -15.34 -10.23 30.29
CA GLY A 21 -15.12 -10.51 28.85
C GLY A 21 -15.19 -9.29 27.92
N GLN A 22 -15.97 -8.25 28.24
CA GLN A 22 -16.17 -7.13 27.32
C GLN A 22 -15.07 -6.06 27.37
N LYS A 23 -14.29 -5.98 28.46
CA LYS A 23 -13.15 -5.05 28.56
C LYS A 23 -11.84 -5.63 28.01
N GLU A 24 -11.68 -6.96 27.98
CA GLU A 24 -10.50 -7.60 27.40
C GLU A 24 -10.52 -7.63 25.86
N ILE A 25 -11.67 -7.75 25.20
CA ILE A 25 -11.72 -7.89 23.74
C ILE A 25 -11.29 -6.59 23.02
N ALA A 26 -11.60 -5.42 23.58
CA ALA A 26 -11.13 -4.13 23.04
C ALA A 26 -9.63 -3.88 23.29
N ALA A 27 -9.05 -4.48 24.34
CA ALA A 27 -7.63 -4.34 24.67
C ALA A 27 -6.75 -5.36 23.90
N VAL A 28 -7.27 -6.57 23.64
CA VAL A 28 -6.57 -7.63 22.87
C VAL A 28 -6.51 -7.27 21.39
N ALA A 29 -7.57 -6.71 20.80
CA ALA A 29 -7.55 -6.26 19.40
C ALA A 29 -6.51 -5.16 19.13
N ASN A 30 -6.27 -4.25 20.09
CA ASN A 30 -5.23 -3.21 19.98
C ASN A 30 -3.81 -3.73 20.29
N ARG A 31 -3.67 -4.80 21.08
CA ARG A 31 -2.37 -5.35 21.49
C ARG A 31 -1.82 -6.37 20.49
N ASP A 32 -2.68 -7.17 19.85
CA ASP A 32 -2.27 -8.15 18.84
C ASP A 32 -1.98 -7.50 17.49
N TYR A 33 -2.64 -6.38 17.17
CA TYR A 33 -2.32 -5.59 15.98
C TYR A 33 -0.91 -4.96 16.08
N ALA A 34 -0.52 -4.47 17.27
CA ALA A 34 0.83 -3.96 17.52
C ALA A 34 1.91 -5.07 17.59
N GLY A 35 1.54 -6.28 18.01
CA GLY A 35 2.44 -7.44 18.07
C GLY A 35 2.74 -8.09 16.72
N SER A 36 1.77 -8.09 15.79
CA SER A 36 1.96 -8.71 14.46
C SER A 36 2.90 -7.92 13.53
N VAL A 37 3.09 -6.62 13.78
CA VAL A 37 4.00 -5.75 13.02
C VAL A 37 5.47 -5.88 13.48
N ALA A 38 5.71 -6.48 14.65
CA ALA A 38 7.06 -6.57 15.25
C ALA A 38 7.82 -7.87 14.93
N ASN A 39 7.17 -8.89 14.35
CA ASN A 39 7.75 -10.24 14.16
C ASN A 39 7.91 -10.65 12.68
N SER A 40 8.38 -9.73 11.82
CA SER A 40 8.95 -10.12 10.53
C SER A 40 10.48 -9.98 10.58
N ASP A 41 11.17 -11.12 10.57
CA ASP A 41 12.63 -11.28 10.72
C ASP A 41 13.48 -10.75 9.54
N ASP A 42 13.01 -9.76 8.77
CA ASP A 42 13.85 -9.05 7.78
C ASP A 42 14.35 -7.72 8.36
N ALA A 43 15.23 -7.85 9.35
CA ALA A 43 16.01 -6.75 9.91
C ALA A 43 17.10 -6.32 8.91
N GLY A 44 16.72 -5.48 7.94
CA GLY A 44 17.62 -4.96 6.93
C GLY A 44 17.14 -3.63 6.34
N SER A 45 17.30 -2.53 7.09
CA SER A 45 17.25 -1.15 6.59
C SER A 45 15.87 -0.60 6.16
N VAL A 46 15.01 -0.28 7.13
CA VAL A 46 14.02 0.80 6.96
C VAL A 46 14.06 1.68 8.21
N ALA A 47 14.95 2.67 8.19
CA ALA A 47 15.01 3.70 9.21
C ALA A 47 13.74 4.58 9.13
N ASN A 48 13.07 4.74 10.28
CA ASN A 48 12.21 5.85 10.67
C ASN A 48 11.53 6.64 9.54
N LEU A 49 10.30 6.26 9.21
CA LEU A 49 9.35 7.16 8.58
C LEU A 49 8.19 7.38 9.55
N ASP A 50 8.12 8.62 10.04
CA ASP A 50 7.10 9.20 10.91
C ASP A 50 5.68 8.70 10.58
N TYR A 51 5.14 7.86 11.46
CA TYR A 51 3.76 7.36 11.39
C TYR A 51 2.72 8.42 11.83
N ALA A 52 3.14 9.67 12.07
CA ALA A 52 2.26 10.76 12.49
C ALA A 52 1.85 11.71 11.34
N GLY A 53 2.39 11.53 10.13
CA GLY A 53 2.11 12.40 8.97
C GLY A 53 0.93 11.98 8.09
N SER A 54 0.36 10.77 8.24
CA SER A 54 -0.51 10.17 7.22
C SER A 54 -2.01 10.32 7.44
N ILE A 55 -2.51 10.97 8.50
CA ILE A 55 -3.96 11.06 8.74
C ILE A 55 -4.69 11.86 7.63
N ALA A 56 -3.99 12.70 6.87
CA ALA A 56 -4.54 13.32 5.65
C ALA A 56 -4.66 12.34 4.46
N ASP A 57 -3.80 11.30 4.40
CA ASP A 57 -3.77 10.27 3.34
C ASP A 57 -4.66 9.05 3.64
N VAL A 58 -5.10 8.86 4.89
CA VAL A 58 -6.06 7.80 5.26
C VAL A 58 -7.38 7.93 4.48
N SER A 59 -7.70 9.13 4.00
CA SER A 59 -8.90 9.38 3.21
C SER A 59 -8.84 8.86 1.77
N MET A 60 -7.67 8.48 1.25
CA MET A 60 -7.49 8.02 -0.14
C MET A 60 -7.01 6.58 -0.18
N ILE A 61 -7.94 5.64 -0.27
CA ILE A 61 -7.65 4.22 -0.40
C ILE A 61 -7.76 3.85 -1.88
N CYS A 62 -6.69 3.27 -2.44
CA CYS A 62 -6.63 2.94 -3.86
C CYS A 62 -6.91 4.15 -4.76
N GLY A 63 -6.27 5.29 -4.44
CA GLY A 63 -6.30 6.49 -5.27
C GLY A 63 -7.60 7.29 -5.24
N GLY A 64 -8.53 6.98 -4.32
CA GLY A 64 -9.77 7.76 -4.20
C GLY A 64 -10.46 7.67 -2.83
N PRO A 65 -11.37 8.61 -2.54
CA PRO A 65 -12.11 8.65 -1.28
C PRO A 65 -13.33 7.71 -1.24
N GLU A 66 -13.64 7.04 -2.34
CA GLU A 66 -14.89 6.29 -2.50
C GLU A 66 -14.99 5.09 -1.55
N ILE A 67 -13.89 4.33 -1.40
CA ILE A 67 -13.83 3.22 -0.44
C ILE A 67 -14.00 3.75 0.98
N TRP A 68 -13.32 4.84 1.34
CA TRP A 68 -13.44 5.47 2.65
C TRP A 68 -14.87 5.93 2.93
N ASN A 69 -15.52 6.57 1.95
CA ASN A 69 -16.91 6.99 2.06
C ASN A 69 -17.86 5.80 2.22
N LEU A 70 -17.60 4.67 1.56
CA LEU A 70 -18.40 3.45 1.70
C LEU A 70 -18.22 2.82 3.09
N LEU A 71 -17.02 2.86 3.66
CA LEU A 71 -16.73 2.38 5.01
C LEU A 71 -17.36 3.28 6.09
N THR A 72 -17.33 4.59 5.89
CA THR A 72 -17.72 5.58 6.91
C THR A 72 -19.13 6.14 6.74
N ALA A 73 -19.87 5.76 5.69
CA ALA A 73 -21.26 6.16 5.50
C ALA A 73 -22.22 5.67 6.62
N SER A 74 -21.77 4.76 7.47
CA SER A 74 -22.54 4.11 8.52
C SER A 74 -22.04 4.44 9.91
N SER A 75 -22.93 4.88 10.79
CA SER A 75 -22.65 5.07 12.22
C SER A 75 -23.42 4.13 13.14
N THR A 76 -24.27 3.25 12.58
CA THR A 76 -25.10 2.30 13.35
C THR A 76 -24.68 0.86 13.11
N VAL A 77 -24.89 -0.03 14.08
CA VAL A 77 -24.56 -1.47 13.97
C VAL A 77 -25.20 -2.11 12.74
N THR A 78 -26.51 -1.88 12.53
CA THR A 78 -27.23 -2.39 11.34
C THR A 78 -26.63 -1.87 10.04
N SER A 79 -26.16 -0.64 10.03
CA SER A 79 -25.57 -0.04 8.83
C SER A 79 -24.15 -0.58 8.54
N VAL A 80 -23.36 -0.89 9.59
CA VAL A 80 -22.06 -1.57 9.48
C VAL A 80 -22.21 -3.00 8.93
N GLN A 81 -23.26 -3.72 9.32
CA GLN A 81 -23.57 -5.05 8.76
C GLN A 81 -23.94 -5.00 7.27
N ASN A 82 -24.32 -3.83 6.75
CA ASN A 82 -24.75 -3.61 5.36
C ASN A 82 -23.71 -2.86 4.53
N ILE A 83 -22.45 -2.85 4.96
CA ILE A 83 -21.35 -2.29 4.17
C ILE A 83 -21.29 -2.99 2.79
N LYS A 84 -21.14 -2.19 1.74
CA LYS A 84 -21.15 -2.65 0.34
C LYS A 84 -19.78 -3.22 -0.08
N TRP A 85 -19.37 -4.32 0.54
CA TRP A 85 -18.06 -4.96 0.32
C TRP A 85 -17.74 -5.21 -1.16
N ALA A 86 -18.68 -5.83 -1.90
CA ALA A 86 -18.50 -6.11 -3.32
C ALA A 86 -18.25 -4.86 -4.19
N LYS A 87 -18.83 -3.71 -3.80
CA LYS A 87 -18.57 -2.45 -4.51
C LYS A 87 -17.15 -1.95 -4.24
N MET A 88 -16.66 -2.10 -3.01
CA MET A 88 -15.30 -1.70 -2.66
C MET A 88 -14.26 -2.61 -3.33
N GLU A 89 -14.53 -3.92 -3.41
CA GLU A 89 -13.71 -4.89 -4.16
C GLU A 89 -13.63 -4.54 -5.65
N ALA A 90 -14.75 -4.13 -6.24
CA ALA A 90 -14.75 -3.70 -7.63
C ALA A 90 -13.89 -2.44 -7.85
N ILE A 91 -13.97 -1.45 -6.95
CA ILE A 91 -13.18 -0.22 -7.02
C ILE A 91 -11.68 -0.53 -6.86
N GLU A 92 -11.31 -1.36 -5.88
CA GLU A 92 -9.93 -1.79 -5.66
C GLU A 92 -9.38 -2.55 -6.87
N GLY A 93 -10.15 -3.53 -7.38
CA GLY A 93 -9.75 -4.32 -8.54
C GLY A 93 -9.66 -3.49 -9.82
N ASP A 94 -10.51 -2.49 -10.02
CA ASP A 94 -10.41 -1.55 -11.14
C ASP A 94 -9.14 -0.70 -11.02
N TYR A 95 -8.85 -0.17 -9.83
CA TYR A 95 -7.67 0.64 -9.59
C TYR A 95 -6.37 -0.15 -9.77
N LEU A 96 -6.26 -1.35 -9.20
CA LEU A 96 -5.07 -2.20 -9.34
C LEU A 96 -4.85 -2.59 -10.81
N ARG A 97 -5.90 -2.94 -11.55
CA ARG A 97 -5.80 -3.21 -13.00
C ARG A 97 -5.33 -1.98 -13.78
N ALA A 98 -5.84 -0.80 -13.45
CA ALA A 98 -5.39 0.44 -14.08
C ALA A 98 -3.91 0.74 -13.78
N GLN A 99 -3.46 0.51 -12.55
CA GLN A 99 -2.05 0.67 -12.18
C GLN A 99 -1.16 -0.37 -12.87
N GLU A 100 -1.60 -1.63 -12.98
CA GLU A 100 -0.86 -2.67 -13.71
C GLU A 100 -0.68 -2.33 -15.20
N LEU A 101 -1.77 -1.86 -15.85
CA LEU A 101 -1.71 -1.37 -17.23
C LEU A 101 -0.72 -0.21 -17.35
N LYS A 102 -0.79 0.77 -16.45
CA LYS A 102 0.12 1.92 -16.43
C LYS A 102 1.58 1.52 -16.24
N VAL A 103 1.85 0.58 -15.33
CA VAL A 103 3.20 0.02 -15.12
C VAL A 103 3.73 -0.64 -16.39
N ARG A 104 2.87 -1.39 -17.10
CA ARG A 104 3.24 -2.02 -18.37
C ARG A 104 3.49 -0.99 -19.48
N GLU A 105 2.62 0.00 -19.64
CA GLU A 105 2.76 1.07 -20.63
C GLU A 105 4.06 1.86 -20.40
N LEU A 106 4.32 2.28 -19.17
CA LEU A 106 5.55 2.98 -18.81
C LEU A 106 6.79 2.12 -19.07
N GLY A 107 6.73 0.81 -18.78
CA GLY A 107 7.82 -0.12 -19.09
C GLY A 107 8.14 -0.17 -20.59
N LEU A 108 7.11 -0.26 -21.44
CA LEU A 108 7.27 -0.25 -22.90
C LEU A 108 7.81 1.10 -23.42
N GLU A 109 7.34 2.21 -22.87
CA GLU A 109 7.84 3.55 -23.22
C GLU A 109 9.32 3.72 -22.85
N ILE A 110 9.73 3.25 -21.67
CA ILE A 110 11.14 3.27 -21.23
C ILE A 110 12.01 2.42 -22.16
N GLU A 111 11.57 1.22 -22.53
CA GLU A 111 12.30 0.37 -23.50
C GLU A 111 12.43 1.04 -24.87
N SER A 112 11.34 1.66 -25.35
CA SER A 112 11.36 2.41 -26.61
C SER A 112 12.32 3.61 -26.55
N LEU A 113 12.31 4.36 -25.45
CA LEU A 113 13.23 5.47 -25.24
C LEU A 113 14.68 5.00 -25.17
N ALA A 114 14.96 3.88 -24.48
CA ALA A 114 16.29 3.29 -24.43
C ALA A 114 16.80 2.90 -25.83
N GLY A 115 15.93 2.36 -26.69
CA GLY A 115 16.26 2.07 -28.09
C GLY A 115 16.59 3.33 -28.90
N LEU A 116 15.80 4.39 -28.74
CA LEU A 116 16.04 5.68 -29.40
C LEU A 116 17.32 6.35 -28.91
N ILE A 117 17.60 6.29 -27.60
CA ILE A 117 18.84 6.79 -27.00
C ILE A 117 20.03 6.04 -27.59
N ALA A 118 20.01 4.71 -27.59
CA ALA A 118 21.11 3.91 -28.16
C ALA A 118 21.32 4.19 -29.66
N GLN A 119 20.23 4.37 -30.43
CA GLN A 119 20.32 4.77 -31.83
C GLN A 119 20.93 6.17 -31.96
N LYS A 120 20.52 7.13 -31.12
CA LYS A 120 21.05 8.50 -31.15
C LYS A 120 22.51 8.58 -30.72
N GLU A 121 22.91 7.79 -29.73
CA GLU A 121 24.30 7.63 -29.31
C GLU A 121 25.14 7.02 -30.44
N ALA A 122 24.61 6.03 -31.16
CA ALA A 122 25.27 5.46 -32.34
C ALA A 122 25.31 6.44 -33.53
N GLU A 123 24.25 7.22 -33.77
CA GLU A 123 24.21 8.28 -34.78
C GLU A 123 25.17 9.42 -34.45
N GLN A 124 25.36 9.71 -33.16
CA GLN A 124 26.43 10.56 -32.64
C GLN A 124 27.80 9.87 -32.72
N HIS A 125 28.11 9.17 -33.82
CA HIS A 125 29.48 8.81 -34.24
C HIS A 125 30.31 10.07 -34.53
N VAL A 126 30.43 10.93 -33.53
CA VAL A 126 31.40 11.99 -33.43
C VAL A 126 32.75 11.30 -33.31
N LYS A 127 33.50 11.31 -34.40
CA LYS A 127 34.92 10.96 -34.31
C LYS A 127 35.61 12.14 -33.64
N TYR A 128 36.31 11.91 -32.54
CA TYR A 128 37.17 12.97 -32.02
C TYR A 128 38.43 13.06 -32.90
N THR A 129 38.94 14.26 -33.07
CA THR A 129 40.26 14.46 -33.69
C THR A 129 41.32 13.70 -32.88
N SER A 130 42.03 12.77 -33.52
CA SER A 130 43.12 12.05 -32.86
C SER A 130 44.31 12.97 -32.55
N PRO A 131 45.18 12.62 -31.59
CA PRO A 131 46.41 13.38 -31.32
C PRO A 131 47.26 13.62 -32.57
N GLU A 132 47.32 12.65 -33.49
CA GLU A 132 48.05 12.77 -34.76
C GLU A 132 47.38 13.76 -35.72
N GLN A 133 46.05 13.83 -35.75
CA GLN A 133 45.32 14.84 -36.52
C GLN A 133 45.54 16.24 -35.95
N ASN A 134 45.49 16.37 -34.62
CA ASN A 134 45.77 17.63 -33.92
C ASN A 134 47.21 18.10 -34.20
N GLN A 135 48.18 17.20 -34.13
CA GLN A 135 49.58 17.50 -34.45
C GLN A 135 49.73 17.98 -35.90
N LYS A 136 49.11 17.30 -36.87
CA LYS A 136 49.17 17.71 -38.28
C LYS A 136 48.58 19.09 -38.53
N LEU A 137 47.46 19.43 -37.89
CA LEU A 137 46.86 20.76 -37.98
C LEU A 137 47.82 21.84 -37.47
N ILE A 138 48.44 21.60 -36.31
CA ILE A 138 49.37 22.53 -35.69
C ILE A 138 50.63 22.68 -36.55
N GLU A 139 51.21 21.59 -37.04
CA GLU A 139 52.41 21.61 -37.89
C GLU A 139 52.16 22.30 -39.23
N ALA A 140 50.98 22.10 -39.85
CA ALA A 140 50.59 22.79 -41.08
C ALA A 140 50.57 24.32 -40.87
N ALA A 141 50.07 24.78 -39.73
CA ALA A 141 50.04 26.20 -39.39
C ALA A 141 51.43 26.81 -39.12
N LEU A 142 52.40 25.99 -38.69
CA LEU A 142 53.77 26.41 -38.36
C LEU A 142 54.75 26.22 -39.51
N GLY A 143 54.28 25.84 -40.70
CA GLY A 143 55.10 25.51 -41.85
C GLY A 143 55.95 26.65 -42.44
N PRO A 144 56.52 26.43 -43.64
CA PRO A 144 57.45 27.37 -44.29
C PRO A 144 56.89 28.80 -44.45
N ASP A 145 55.59 28.93 -44.69
CA ASP A 145 54.95 30.21 -45.02
C ASP A 145 54.62 31.09 -43.80
N SER A 146 54.72 30.54 -42.59
CA SER A 146 54.50 31.27 -41.32
C SER A 146 55.81 31.43 -40.53
N PHE A 147 56.17 30.42 -39.74
CA PHE A 147 57.32 30.43 -38.85
C PHE A 147 58.58 29.87 -39.51
N GLY A 148 58.46 29.12 -40.62
CA GLY A 148 59.58 28.39 -41.21
C GLY A 148 59.75 26.98 -40.64
N GLY A 149 58.76 26.47 -39.91
CA GLY A 149 58.76 25.17 -39.26
C GLY A 149 58.63 25.24 -37.73
N LEU A 150 58.29 24.09 -37.14
CA LEU A 150 58.09 23.91 -35.69
C LEU A 150 59.29 24.40 -34.86
N GLY A 151 60.52 24.06 -35.27
CA GLY A 151 61.73 24.45 -34.54
C GLY A 151 61.93 25.95 -34.43
N VAL A 152 61.58 26.72 -35.48
CA VAL A 152 61.67 28.19 -35.45
C VAL A 152 60.56 28.78 -34.58
N ALA A 153 59.36 28.18 -34.59
CA ALA A 153 58.27 28.57 -33.70
C ALA A 153 58.66 28.37 -32.22
N GLN A 154 59.25 27.23 -31.87
CA GLN A 154 59.75 26.94 -30.52
C GLN A 154 60.85 27.93 -30.09
N GLN A 155 61.90 28.10 -30.90
CA GLN A 155 63.05 28.94 -30.55
C GLN A 155 62.73 30.44 -30.46
N SER A 156 61.74 30.90 -31.23
CA SER A 156 61.26 32.28 -31.19
C SER A 156 60.20 32.53 -30.12
N GLY A 157 59.80 31.52 -29.34
CA GLY A 157 58.69 31.63 -28.40
C GLY A 157 57.39 32.05 -29.09
N CYS A 158 57.13 31.46 -30.26
CA CYS A 158 56.04 31.78 -31.16
C CYS A 158 55.99 33.27 -31.55
N GLY A 159 57.17 33.86 -31.78
CA GLY A 159 57.30 35.26 -32.20
C GLY A 159 57.34 36.27 -31.05
N SER A 160 57.69 35.81 -29.85
CA SER A 160 57.95 36.68 -28.70
C SER A 160 59.07 37.67 -28.99
N VAL A 161 58.94 38.88 -28.44
CA VAL A 161 59.96 39.94 -28.57
C VAL A 161 61.06 39.72 -27.54
N GLY A 162 62.32 39.72 -27.99
CA GLY A 162 63.49 39.60 -27.11
C GLY A 162 64.09 38.20 -26.99
N GLY A 163 63.65 37.24 -27.82
CA GLY A 163 64.29 35.93 -27.95
C GLY A 163 65.56 35.94 -28.80
N ALA A 164 66.38 34.88 -28.68
CA ALA A 164 67.62 34.71 -29.44
C ALA A 164 67.39 34.51 -30.96
N VAL A 165 66.23 33.97 -31.33
CA VAL A 165 65.83 33.73 -32.72
C VAL A 165 64.60 34.56 -33.06
N ARG A 166 64.68 35.32 -34.14
CA ARG A 166 63.58 36.19 -34.59
C ARG A 166 62.70 35.46 -35.60
N ALA A 167 61.41 35.31 -35.27
CA ALA A 167 60.43 34.78 -36.22
C ALA A 167 60.28 35.69 -37.45
N PRO A 168 59.89 35.15 -38.62
CA PRO A 168 59.53 35.94 -39.79
C PRO A 168 58.48 37.02 -39.48
N ARG A 169 58.53 38.14 -40.20
CA ARG A 169 57.55 39.22 -40.01
C ARG A 169 56.13 38.70 -40.22
N ARG A 170 55.25 38.96 -39.24
CA ARG A 170 53.84 38.54 -39.21
C ARG A 170 53.63 37.01 -39.16
N ALA A 171 54.64 36.23 -38.77
CA ALA A 171 54.54 34.77 -38.65
C ALA A 171 53.32 34.31 -37.83
N PHE A 172 53.08 34.96 -36.68
CA PHE A 172 51.93 34.67 -35.81
C PHE A 172 50.59 34.76 -36.56
N ARG A 173 50.24 35.93 -37.15
CA ARG A 173 49.00 36.09 -37.91
C ARG A 173 48.91 35.16 -39.13
N LYS A 174 50.04 34.92 -39.80
CA LYS A 174 50.06 33.99 -40.93
C LYS A 174 49.74 32.57 -40.50
N SER A 175 50.26 32.14 -39.35
CA SER A 175 49.95 30.83 -38.79
C SER A 175 48.47 30.67 -38.42
N GLU A 176 47.82 31.73 -37.91
CA GLU A 176 46.37 31.72 -37.68
C GLU A 176 45.59 31.47 -38.98
N GLY A 177 45.92 32.17 -40.06
CA GLY A 177 45.25 31.97 -41.35
C GLY A 177 45.52 30.59 -41.98
N LEU A 178 46.74 30.06 -41.85
CA LEU A 178 47.06 28.70 -42.31
C LEU A 178 46.35 27.63 -41.48
N PHE A 179 46.26 27.84 -40.16
CA PHE A 179 45.50 26.97 -39.27
C PHE A 179 44.02 26.98 -39.61
N GLU A 180 43.44 28.16 -39.83
CA GLU A 180 42.03 28.32 -40.20
C GLU A 180 41.69 27.53 -41.47
N ALA A 181 42.52 27.63 -42.51
CA ALA A 181 42.34 26.86 -43.75
C ALA A 181 42.49 25.34 -43.54
N ALA A 182 43.48 24.91 -42.75
CA ALA A 182 43.70 23.50 -42.46
C ALA A 182 42.58 22.89 -41.60
N ALA A 183 42.08 23.65 -40.62
CA ALA A 183 40.96 23.28 -39.78
C ALA A 183 39.68 23.19 -40.62
N GLU A 184 39.40 24.19 -41.45
CA GLU A 184 38.26 24.15 -42.39
C GLU A 184 38.30 22.89 -43.25
N GLN A 185 39.46 22.52 -43.80
CA GLN A 185 39.61 21.33 -44.62
C GLN A 185 39.41 20.01 -43.83
N LEU A 186 39.86 19.94 -42.57
CA LEU A 186 39.70 18.75 -41.76
C LEU A 186 38.24 18.54 -41.31
N PHE A 187 37.57 19.62 -40.95
CA PHE A 187 36.20 19.59 -40.43
C PHE A 187 35.14 19.70 -41.55
N GLN A 188 35.48 20.13 -42.77
CA GLN A 188 34.57 20.07 -43.91
C GLN A 188 34.32 18.62 -44.37
N GLY A 189 33.07 18.20 -44.32
CA GLY A 189 32.61 16.91 -44.87
C GLY A 189 32.94 15.69 -44.01
N GLN A 190 33.56 15.85 -42.84
CA GLN A 190 33.75 14.78 -41.86
C GLN A 190 33.14 15.19 -40.50
N HIS A 191 32.38 14.31 -39.88
CA HIS A 191 31.75 14.52 -38.56
C HIS A 191 32.78 14.38 -37.42
N PHE A 192 33.81 15.23 -37.42
CA PHE A 192 34.79 15.28 -36.33
C PHE A 192 34.40 16.34 -35.29
N ARG A 193 34.48 16.00 -33.98
CA ARG A 193 34.56 17.01 -32.93
C ARG A 193 36.01 17.21 -32.48
N LEU A 194 36.31 18.44 -32.10
CA LEU A 194 37.52 18.75 -31.38
C LEU A 194 37.35 18.36 -29.91
N ASP A 195 38.27 17.56 -29.39
CA ASP A 195 38.52 17.54 -27.95
C ASP A 195 39.46 18.69 -27.61
N GLY A 196 38.91 19.71 -26.95
CA GLY A 196 39.61 20.95 -26.66
C GLY A 196 40.78 20.79 -25.68
N ASP A 197 40.77 19.76 -24.84
CA ASP A 197 41.80 19.55 -23.83
C ASP A 197 42.94 18.70 -24.39
N ASP A 198 42.61 17.65 -25.15
CA ASP A 198 43.59 16.87 -25.90
C ASP A 198 44.32 17.70 -26.96
N PHE A 199 43.62 18.64 -27.60
CA PHE A 199 44.24 19.59 -28.52
C PHE A 199 45.28 20.46 -27.81
N LEU A 200 44.94 21.05 -26.65
CA LEU A 200 45.88 21.87 -25.89
C LEU A 200 47.04 21.06 -25.33
N ALA A 201 46.81 19.82 -24.91
CA ALA A 201 47.85 18.90 -24.46
C ALA A 201 48.83 18.59 -25.61
N THR A 202 48.30 18.33 -26.81
CA THR A 202 49.10 18.12 -28.03
C THR A 202 49.89 19.38 -28.39
N CYS A 203 49.25 20.54 -28.36
CA CYS A 203 49.89 21.81 -28.67
C CYS A 203 51.00 22.17 -27.68
N SER A 204 50.79 21.93 -26.39
CA SER A 204 51.80 22.17 -25.34
C SER A 204 53.02 21.25 -25.47
N LYS A 205 52.84 20.01 -25.96
CA LYS A 205 53.96 19.10 -26.28
C LYS A 205 54.81 19.61 -27.45
N LEU A 206 54.16 20.20 -28.45
CA LEU A 206 54.84 20.73 -29.63
C LEU A 206 55.43 22.12 -29.40
N LEU A 207 54.78 22.95 -28.59
CA LEU A 207 55.15 24.33 -28.32
C LEU A 207 55.25 24.56 -26.80
N PRO A 208 56.45 24.42 -26.20
CA PRO A 208 56.64 24.56 -24.77
C PRO A 208 56.16 25.92 -24.25
N GLN A 209 55.36 25.89 -23.18
CA GLN A 209 54.71 27.07 -22.59
C GLN A 209 55.40 27.59 -21.33
N GLU A 210 56.51 26.99 -20.91
CA GLU A 210 57.18 27.23 -19.62
C GLU A 210 57.81 28.62 -19.45
N ASN A 211 57.87 29.43 -20.52
CA ASN A 211 58.40 30.78 -20.46
C ASN A 211 57.26 31.79 -20.49
N GLU A 212 57.10 32.57 -19.41
CA GLU A 212 56.06 33.62 -19.26
C GLU A 212 56.09 34.67 -20.39
N ARG A 213 57.21 34.81 -21.10
CA ARG A 213 57.33 35.73 -22.25
C ARG A 213 56.93 35.09 -23.58
N SER A 214 56.66 33.79 -23.63
CA SER A 214 56.30 33.09 -24.87
C SER A 214 54.87 33.43 -25.30
N TYR A 215 54.67 33.61 -26.61
CA TYR A 215 53.32 33.75 -27.17
C TYR A 215 52.70 32.39 -27.55
N CYS A 216 53.38 31.28 -27.25
CA CYS A 216 52.94 29.95 -27.66
C CYS A 216 51.63 29.50 -26.98
N ALA A 217 51.41 29.84 -25.70
CA ALA A 217 50.15 29.54 -25.03
C ALA A 217 48.97 30.26 -25.71
N GLN A 218 49.15 31.54 -26.02
CA GLN A 218 48.14 32.33 -26.72
C GLN A 218 47.88 31.80 -28.14
N LEU A 219 48.92 31.34 -28.84
CA LEU A 219 48.80 30.73 -30.16
C LEU A 219 48.03 29.40 -30.10
N CYS A 220 48.36 28.52 -29.15
CA CYS A 220 47.64 27.26 -28.92
C CYS A 220 46.16 27.50 -28.60
N GLN A 221 45.85 28.51 -27.77
CA GLN A 221 44.46 28.86 -27.48
C GLN A 221 43.73 29.38 -28.73
N ARG A 222 44.36 30.24 -29.53
CA ARG A 222 43.76 30.74 -30.80
C ARG A 222 43.48 29.62 -31.78
N PHE A 223 44.39 28.64 -31.88
CA PHE A 223 44.19 27.44 -32.69
C PHE A 223 43.04 26.58 -32.15
N LYS A 224 42.97 26.34 -30.83
CA LYS A 224 41.85 25.63 -30.20
C LYS A 224 40.53 26.31 -30.53
N ASP A 225 40.41 27.61 -30.28
CA ASP A 225 39.17 28.37 -30.49
C ASP A 225 38.73 28.30 -31.97
N THR A 226 39.69 28.37 -32.90
CA THR A 226 39.44 28.28 -34.34
C THR A 226 38.95 26.89 -34.73
N ALA A 227 39.62 25.84 -34.27
CA ALA A 227 39.22 24.46 -34.52
C ALA A 227 37.88 24.11 -33.87
N GLN A 228 37.61 24.62 -32.67
CA GLN A 228 36.34 24.43 -31.96
C GLN A 228 35.19 25.03 -32.78
N ARG A 229 35.36 26.25 -33.29
CA ARG A 229 34.36 26.89 -34.16
C ARG A 229 34.01 26.06 -35.39
N PHE A 230 34.99 25.43 -36.04
CA PHE A 230 34.74 24.55 -37.18
C PHE A 230 34.13 23.20 -36.77
N SER A 231 34.60 22.63 -35.66
CA SER A 231 34.01 21.43 -35.04
C SER A 231 32.51 21.64 -34.77
N ASP A 232 32.15 22.74 -34.09
CA ASP A 232 30.77 23.08 -33.75
C ASP A 232 29.90 23.29 -35.01
N SER A 233 30.47 23.92 -36.05
CA SER A 233 29.79 24.13 -37.33
C SER A 233 29.61 22.84 -38.15
N SER A 234 30.47 21.83 -37.98
CA SER A 234 30.48 20.61 -38.80
C SER A 234 29.52 19.51 -38.30
N VAL A 235 29.27 19.44 -36.99
CA VAL A 235 28.46 18.38 -36.38
C VAL A 235 27.02 18.85 -36.11
N GLY A 236 26.74 20.15 -36.25
CA GLY A 236 25.44 20.74 -35.96
C GLY A 236 25.06 20.61 -34.48
N GLU A 237 23.95 21.24 -34.10
CA GLU A 237 23.40 21.26 -32.75
C GLU A 237 22.74 19.91 -32.41
N THR A 238 23.52 18.83 -32.39
CA THR A 238 23.03 17.44 -32.18
C THR A 238 22.81 17.09 -30.71
N THR A 239 23.23 17.94 -29.77
CA THR A 239 23.16 17.72 -28.32
C THR A 239 21.74 17.87 -27.75
N GLY A 240 20.91 18.76 -28.28
CA GLY A 240 19.58 19.04 -27.73
C GLY A 240 18.60 17.84 -27.76
N ASN A 241 18.73 16.95 -28.74
CA ASN A 241 17.80 15.82 -28.89
C ASN A 241 18.14 14.63 -27.96
N LEU A 242 19.39 14.45 -27.56
CA LEU A 242 19.76 13.34 -26.67
C LEU A 242 19.41 13.66 -25.21
N ASP A 243 19.71 14.88 -24.77
CA ASP A 243 19.40 15.34 -23.41
C ASP A 243 17.88 15.34 -23.16
N GLU A 244 17.07 15.72 -24.16
CA GLU A 244 15.61 15.64 -24.07
C GLU A 244 15.11 14.20 -23.94
N LEU A 245 15.71 13.23 -24.65
CA LEU A 245 15.36 11.82 -24.55
C LEU A 245 15.76 11.22 -23.20
N LEU A 246 16.93 11.60 -22.67
CA LEU A 246 17.39 11.20 -21.33
C LEU A 246 16.45 11.73 -20.24
N MET A 247 16.09 13.01 -20.31
CA MET A 247 15.14 13.62 -19.38
C MET A 247 13.77 12.94 -19.44
N LYS A 248 13.24 12.68 -20.65
CA LYS A 248 11.96 11.94 -20.79
C LYS A 248 12.05 10.53 -20.22
N ARG A 249 13.19 9.84 -20.37
CA ARG A 249 13.37 8.51 -19.80
C ARG A 249 13.34 8.57 -18.27
N GLU A 250 14.04 9.54 -17.66
CA GLU A 250 14.05 9.75 -16.22
C GLU A 250 12.64 10.04 -15.68
N GLU A 251 11.89 10.94 -16.33
CA GLU A 251 10.50 11.24 -15.96
C GLU A 251 9.61 9.98 -15.98
N LYS A 252 9.81 9.10 -16.97
CA LYS A 252 9.04 7.85 -17.10
C LYS A 252 9.47 6.80 -16.08
N GLU A 253 10.76 6.71 -15.76
CA GLU A 253 11.27 5.87 -14.69
C GLU A 253 10.72 6.29 -13.33
N GLU A 254 10.69 7.60 -13.04
CA GLU A 254 10.06 8.13 -11.81
C GLU A 254 8.56 7.80 -11.76
N ALA A 255 7.84 8.03 -12.87
CA ALA A 255 6.43 7.69 -12.97
C ALA A 255 6.17 6.19 -12.77
N LEU A 256 7.08 5.31 -13.24
CA LEU A 256 6.99 3.87 -13.07
C LEU A 256 7.18 3.47 -11.60
N VAL A 257 8.17 4.03 -10.93
CA VAL A 257 8.40 3.81 -9.49
C VAL A 257 7.18 4.26 -8.69
N LYS A 258 6.64 5.43 -9.01
CA LYS A 258 5.44 5.97 -8.36
C LYS A 258 4.22 5.07 -8.57
N ALA A 259 3.97 4.60 -9.80
CA ALA A 259 2.85 3.71 -10.09
C ALA A 259 2.95 2.38 -9.32
N LYS A 260 4.15 1.78 -9.25
CA LYS A 260 4.40 0.57 -8.45
C LYS A 260 4.17 0.81 -6.95
N ALA A 261 4.65 1.93 -6.42
CA ALA A 261 4.45 2.28 -5.02
C ALA A 261 2.96 2.45 -4.69
N GLN A 262 2.21 3.16 -5.54
CA GLN A 262 0.77 3.35 -5.40
C GLN A 262 -0.03 2.03 -5.46
N SER A 263 0.37 1.10 -6.33
CA SER A 263 -0.23 -0.24 -6.39
C SER A 263 0.02 -1.00 -5.08
N ALA A 264 1.25 -1.01 -4.58
CA ALA A 264 1.61 -1.71 -3.34
C ALA A 264 0.89 -1.12 -2.11
N GLU A 265 0.76 0.22 -2.07
CA GLU A 265 0.04 0.91 -1.01
C GLU A 265 -1.45 0.55 -1.02
N CYS A 266 -2.10 0.56 -2.19
CA CYS A 266 -3.49 0.11 -2.33
C CYS A 266 -3.67 -1.33 -1.85
N SER A 267 -2.82 -2.28 -2.29
CA SER A 267 -2.92 -3.68 -1.84
C SER A 267 -2.73 -3.83 -0.33
N ARG A 268 -1.83 -3.05 0.29
CA ARG A 268 -1.63 -3.06 1.74
C ARG A 268 -2.86 -2.53 2.48
N ALA A 269 -3.38 -1.39 2.05
CA ALA A 269 -4.58 -0.79 2.65
C ALA A 269 -5.79 -1.73 2.51
N TRP A 270 -5.94 -2.36 1.33
CA TRP A 270 -6.99 -3.34 1.07
C TRP A 270 -6.87 -4.56 1.98
N GLY A 271 -5.66 -5.06 2.24
CA GLY A 271 -5.43 -6.15 3.19
C GLY A 271 -6.02 -5.86 4.58
N GLY A 272 -5.85 -4.62 5.08
CA GLY A 272 -6.47 -4.18 6.34
C GLY A 272 -8.00 -4.14 6.29
N ILE A 273 -8.57 -3.63 5.19
CA ILE A 273 -10.03 -3.59 5.00
C ILE A 273 -10.62 -5.00 4.90
N SER A 274 -9.97 -5.90 4.16
CA SER A 274 -10.40 -7.30 4.02
C SER A 274 -10.36 -8.05 5.36
N LEU A 275 -9.39 -7.74 6.21
CA LEU A 275 -9.34 -8.28 7.57
C LEU A 275 -10.51 -7.76 8.41
N LEU A 276 -10.78 -6.45 8.39
CA LEU A 276 -11.93 -5.86 9.06
C LEU A 276 -13.26 -6.51 8.60
N ARG A 277 -13.42 -6.72 7.28
CA ARG A 277 -14.55 -7.45 6.71
C ARG A 277 -14.72 -8.81 7.36
N THR A 278 -13.64 -9.59 7.43
CA THR A 278 -13.65 -10.94 8.01
C THR A 278 -14.11 -10.90 9.48
N HIS A 279 -13.62 -9.93 10.26
CA HIS A 279 -14.06 -9.75 11.64
C HIS A 279 -15.55 -9.40 11.76
N ILE A 280 -16.06 -8.51 10.90
CA ILE A 280 -17.47 -8.12 10.90
C ILE A 280 -18.36 -9.31 10.50
N GLU A 281 -17.97 -10.08 9.47
CA GLU A 281 -18.71 -11.27 9.03
C GLU A 281 -18.74 -12.35 10.11
N LYS A 282 -17.61 -12.56 10.80
CA LYS A 282 -17.54 -13.49 11.95
C LYS A 282 -18.45 -13.03 13.08
N LEU A 283 -18.36 -11.76 13.49
CA LEU A 283 -19.18 -11.20 14.56
C LEU A 283 -20.67 -11.30 14.23
N LYS A 284 -21.05 -11.06 12.96
CA LYS A 284 -22.42 -11.24 12.51
C LYS A 284 -22.89 -12.70 12.67
N GLY A 285 -22.06 -13.67 12.30
CA GLY A 285 -22.37 -15.09 12.50
C GLY A 285 -22.57 -15.44 13.98
N GLU A 286 -21.68 -14.95 14.86
CA GLU A 286 -21.80 -15.15 16.31
C GLU A 286 -23.07 -14.48 16.88
N MET A 287 -23.45 -13.30 16.37
CA MET A 287 -24.71 -12.64 16.74
C MET A 287 -25.94 -13.43 16.29
N ASP A 288 -25.96 -13.93 15.05
CA ASP A 288 -27.07 -14.71 14.50
C ASP A 288 -27.26 -16.03 15.30
N GLU A 289 -26.16 -16.68 15.68
CA GLU A 289 -26.18 -17.87 16.54
C GLU A 289 -26.75 -17.56 17.94
N ARG A 290 -26.24 -16.51 18.59
CA ARG A 290 -26.75 -16.07 19.90
C ARG A 290 -28.22 -15.69 19.85
N PHE A 291 -28.65 -15.02 18.78
CA PHE A 291 -30.05 -14.67 18.58
C PHE A 291 -30.93 -15.91 18.41
N THR A 292 -30.46 -16.94 17.72
CA THR A 292 -31.17 -18.22 17.58
C THR A 292 -31.33 -18.91 18.94
N ILE A 293 -30.24 -18.99 19.72
CA ILE A 293 -30.28 -19.55 21.08
C ILE A 293 -31.24 -18.77 21.98
N LEU A 294 -31.24 -17.44 21.87
CA LEU A 294 -32.18 -16.58 22.59
C LEU A 294 -33.63 -16.91 22.21
N GLN A 295 -33.92 -17.03 20.92
CA GLN A 295 -35.25 -17.36 20.41
C GLN A 295 -35.72 -18.74 20.87
N ASP A 296 -34.85 -19.74 20.85
CA ASP A 296 -35.16 -21.09 21.33
C ASP A 296 -35.47 -21.09 22.83
N ALA A 297 -34.70 -20.33 23.62
CA ALA A 297 -34.96 -20.15 25.05
C ALA A 297 -36.29 -19.42 25.31
N GLU A 298 -36.65 -18.41 24.50
CA GLU A 298 -37.95 -17.73 24.57
C GLU A 298 -39.10 -18.71 24.32
N MET A 299 -39.00 -19.53 23.26
CA MET A 299 -40.01 -20.51 22.92
C MET A 299 -40.16 -21.58 24.01
N ALA A 300 -39.05 -22.13 24.51
CA ALA A 300 -39.08 -23.12 25.59
C ALA A 300 -39.70 -22.57 26.88
N LEU A 301 -39.46 -21.29 27.20
CA LEU A 301 -40.07 -20.64 28.35
C LEU A 301 -41.58 -20.42 28.15
N ASP A 302 -42.02 -20.07 26.94
CA ASP A 302 -43.44 -19.92 26.62
C ASP A 302 -44.16 -21.27 26.67
N ASP A 303 -43.59 -22.32 26.08
CA ASP A 303 -44.11 -23.70 26.13
C ASP A 303 -44.26 -24.18 27.57
N ALA A 304 -43.23 -24.01 28.40
CA ALA A 304 -43.30 -24.37 29.83
C ALA A 304 -44.38 -23.56 30.57
N THR A 305 -44.60 -22.30 30.20
CA THR A 305 -45.67 -21.47 30.78
C THR A 305 -47.05 -22.00 30.38
N TRP A 306 -47.21 -22.39 29.11
CA TRP A 306 -48.44 -23.01 28.60
C TRP A 306 -48.75 -24.34 29.28
N GLU A 307 -47.76 -25.24 29.38
CA GLU A 307 -47.91 -26.54 30.05
C GLU A 307 -48.30 -26.38 31.53
N LEU A 308 -47.70 -25.43 32.24
CA LEU A 308 -48.09 -25.14 33.63
C LEU A 308 -49.53 -24.64 33.74
N SER A 309 -49.99 -23.82 32.78
CA SER A 309 -51.37 -23.33 32.78
C SER A 309 -52.37 -24.45 32.50
N ASP A 310 -52.08 -25.31 31.50
CA ASP A 310 -52.92 -26.45 31.14
C ASP A 310 -53.01 -27.47 32.28
N LEU A 311 -51.90 -27.72 32.96
CA LEU A 311 -51.86 -28.58 34.15
C LEU A 311 -52.68 -27.98 35.30
N ASP A 312 -52.58 -26.67 35.57
CA ASP A 312 -53.37 -26.00 36.62
C ASP A 312 -54.88 -26.09 36.33
N ASP A 313 -55.29 -25.91 35.06
CA ASP A 313 -56.69 -26.05 34.67
C ASP A 313 -57.19 -27.50 34.72
N SER A 314 -56.38 -28.47 34.30
CA SER A 314 -56.68 -29.90 34.44
C SER A 314 -56.87 -30.30 35.91
N LEU A 315 -56.00 -29.83 36.82
CA LEU A 315 -56.14 -30.09 38.25
C LEU A 315 -57.42 -29.45 38.81
N LYS A 316 -57.83 -28.25 38.34
CA LYS A 316 -59.12 -27.61 38.71
C LYS A 316 -60.31 -28.46 38.31
N GLU A 317 -60.29 -29.04 37.12
CA GLU A 317 -61.36 -29.93 36.64
C GLU A 317 -61.41 -31.22 37.47
N GLU A 318 -60.27 -31.85 37.73
CA GLU A 318 -60.20 -33.07 38.56
C GLU A 318 -60.70 -32.83 39.99
N GLU A 319 -60.35 -31.71 40.62
CA GLU A 319 -60.84 -31.35 41.95
C GLU A 319 -62.38 -31.20 41.97
N GLN A 320 -62.97 -30.58 40.94
CA GLN A 320 -64.42 -30.46 40.83
C GLN A 320 -65.10 -31.84 40.72
N VAL A 321 -64.53 -32.75 39.92
CA VAL A 321 -65.03 -34.12 39.79
C VAL A 321 -64.91 -34.89 41.11
N LEU A 322 -63.79 -34.77 41.82
CA LEU A 322 -63.58 -35.42 43.13
C LEU A 322 -64.55 -34.89 44.18
N ASN A 323 -64.77 -33.57 44.22
CA ASN A 323 -65.75 -32.95 45.12
C ASN A 323 -67.17 -33.46 44.84
N ALA A 324 -67.58 -33.50 43.58
CA ALA A 324 -68.89 -34.05 43.20
C ALA A 324 -69.04 -35.53 43.57
N ALA A 325 -67.98 -36.33 43.42
CA ALA A 325 -67.97 -37.73 43.84
C ALA A 325 -68.10 -37.89 45.37
N LEU A 326 -67.42 -37.04 46.16
CA LEU A 326 -67.58 -37.02 47.62
C LEU A 326 -69.00 -36.67 48.04
N GLU A 327 -69.59 -35.64 47.43
CA GLU A 327 -70.98 -35.25 47.69
C GLU A 327 -71.96 -36.39 47.36
N ALA A 328 -71.76 -37.08 46.23
CA ALA A 328 -72.57 -38.23 45.84
C ALA A 328 -72.40 -39.42 46.81
N LEU A 329 -71.17 -39.72 47.25
CA LEU A 329 -70.90 -40.76 48.25
C LEU A 329 -71.57 -40.45 49.59
N ALA A 330 -71.49 -39.19 50.03
CA ALA A 330 -72.14 -38.73 51.25
C ALA A 330 -73.67 -38.85 51.16
N ALA A 331 -74.25 -38.46 50.02
CA ALA A 331 -75.70 -38.56 49.76
C ALA A 331 -76.19 -40.02 49.68
N ALA A 332 -75.35 -40.96 49.25
CA ALA A 332 -75.69 -42.37 49.15
C ALA A 332 -75.77 -43.11 50.51
N GLY A 333 -75.36 -42.46 51.61
CA GLY A 333 -75.51 -43.01 52.97
C GLY A 333 -74.70 -44.29 53.25
N VAL A 334 -73.70 -44.59 52.42
CA VAL A 334 -72.88 -45.78 52.57
C VAL A 334 -71.78 -45.51 53.62
N GLU A 335 -71.58 -46.41 54.58
CA GLU A 335 -70.36 -46.42 55.43
C GLU A 335 -69.13 -46.75 54.56
N THR A 336 -68.69 -45.81 53.74
CA THR A 336 -67.48 -45.92 52.94
C THR A 336 -66.32 -45.18 53.58
N GLY A 337 -66.07 -45.38 54.89
CA GLY A 337 -64.95 -44.73 55.58
C GLY A 337 -63.61 -44.92 54.84
N LYS A 338 -63.43 -46.06 54.15
CA LYS A 338 -62.25 -46.31 53.31
C LYS A 338 -62.26 -45.57 51.95
N ALA A 339 -63.40 -45.48 51.26
CA ALA A 339 -63.44 -44.79 49.97
C ALA A 339 -63.36 -43.27 50.14
N SER A 340 -64.02 -42.72 51.17
CA SER A 340 -63.90 -41.31 51.54
C SER A 340 -62.46 -40.95 51.95
N ALA A 341 -61.78 -41.82 52.71
CA ALA A 341 -60.37 -41.60 53.04
C ALA A 341 -59.44 -41.59 51.81
N VAL A 342 -59.66 -42.49 50.83
CA VAL A 342 -58.87 -42.51 49.59
C VAL A 342 -59.12 -41.25 48.74
N VAL A 343 -60.37 -40.82 48.61
CA VAL A 343 -60.68 -39.59 47.86
C VAL A 343 -60.09 -38.36 48.56
N GLN A 344 -60.14 -38.30 49.89
CA GLN A 344 -59.50 -37.23 50.66
C GLN A 344 -57.97 -37.23 50.49
N GLU A 345 -57.32 -38.39 50.47
CA GLU A 345 -55.88 -38.50 50.21
C GLU A 345 -55.50 -38.00 48.81
N VAL A 346 -56.32 -38.29 47.79
CA VAL A 346 -56.12 -37.78 46.43
C VAL A 346 -56.29 -36.26 46.39
N MET A 347 -57.31 -35.71 47.05
CA MET A 347 -57.48 -34.24 47.15
C MET A 347 -56.33 -33.54 47.87
N ASP A 348 -55.77 -34.15 48.92
CA ASP A 348 -54.63 -33.57 49.62
C ASP A 348 -53.35 -33.62 48.76
N LYS A 349 -53.19 -34.68 47.94
CA LYS A 349 -52.12 -34.76 46.93
C LYS A 349 -52.31 -33.74 45.81
N ASP A 350 -53.53 -33.57 45.30
CA ASP A 350 -53.88 -32.55 44.29
C ASP A 350 -53.55 -31.13 44.80
N ARG A 351 -53.98 -30.81 46.03
CA ARG A 351 -53.66 -29.53 46.68
C ARG A 351 -52.15 -29.32 46.83
N ALA A 352 -51.40 -30.37 47.16
CA ALA A 352 -49.94 -30.29 47.27
C ALA A 352 -49.26 -30.05 45.90
N VAL A 353 -49.77 -30.65 44.82
CA VAL A 353 -49.29 -30.39 43.46
C VAL A 353 -49.57 -28.94 43.06
N ARG A 354 -50.78 -28.42 43.32
CA ARG A 354 -51.09 -27.01 43.04
C ARG A 354 -50.25 -26.02 43.81
N GLN A 355 -50.03 -26.25 45.11
CA GLN A 355 -49.14 -25.40 45.89
C GLN A 355 -47.71 -25.38 45.33
N ARG A 356 -47.23 -26.51 44.79
CA ARG A 356 -45.95 -26.55 44.08
C ARG A 356 -46.01 -25.77 42.77
N LEU A 357 -47.07 -25.90 41.97
CA LEU A 357 -47.26 -25.14 40.74
C LEU A 357 -47.27 -23.62 40.99
N GLU A 358 -48.07 -23.16 41.95
CA GLU A 358 -48.12 -21.75 42.38
C GLU A 358 -46.75 -21.25 42.84
N SER A 359 -45.99 -22.08 43.56
CA SER A 359 -44.64 -21.73 44.02
C SER A 359 -43.61 -21.62 42.88
N MET A 360 -43.85 -22.27 41.73
CA MET A 360 -42.98 -22.22 40.55
C MET A 360 -43.34 -21.09 39.58
N GLN A 361 -44.61 -20.65 39.55
CA GLN A 361 -45.05 -19.55 38.68
C GLN A 361 -44.33 -18.22 38.96
N GLY A 362 -44.14 -17.86 40.24
CA GLY A 362 -43.44 -16.64 40.64
C GLY A 362 -41.98 -16.57 40.15
N PRO A 363 -41.14 -17.58 40.45
CA PRO A 363 -39.79 -17.68 39.92
C PRO A 363 -39.72 -17.67 38.38
N MET A 364 -40.66 -18.34 37.70
CA MET A 364 -40.71 -18.35 36.24
C MET A 364 -41.02 -16.96 35.66
N GLN A 365 -41.99 -16.24 36.23
CA GLN A 365 -42.27 -14.86 35.84
C GLN A 365 -41.09 -13.92 36.13
N GLN A 366 -40.37 -14.15 37.24
CA GLN A 366 -39.17 -13.38 37.56
C GLN A 366 -38.04 -13.65 36.55
N SER A 367 -37.83 -14.91 36.15
CA SER A 367 -36.88 -15.27 35.10
C SER A 367 -37.26 -14.63 33.77
N ARG A 368 -38.55 -14.66 33.39
CA ARG A 368 -39.06 -13.97 32.20
C ARG A 368 -38.80 -12.45 32.25
N ALA A 369 -39.08 -11.82 33.38
CA ALA A 369 -38.85 -10.38 33.55
C ALA A 369 -37.36 -10.01 33.50
N LYS A 370 -36.48 -10.83 34.08
CA LYS A 370 -35.02 -10.65 33.98
C LYS A 370 -34.53 -10.81 32.54
N PHE A 371 -35.09 -11.78 31.83
CA PHE A 371 -34.78 -12.05 30.44
C PHE A 371 -35.18 -10.88 29.53
N GLU A 372 -36.40 -10.35 29.67
CA GLU A 372 -36.86 -9.16 28.95
C GLU A 372 -36.02 -7.91 29.29
N ALA A 373 -35.63 -7.76 30.56
CA ALA A 373 -34.76 -6.67 30.98
C ALA A 373 -33.37 -6.76 30.29
N ALA A 374 -32.79 -7.95 30.22
CA ALA A 374 -31.51 -8.19 29.54
C ALA A 374 -31.60 -7.87 28.03
N LYS A 375 -32.69 -8.26 27.37
CA LYS A 375 -32.96 -7.96 25.96
C LYS A 375 -33.05 -6.46 25.66
N SER A 376 -33.50 -5.66 26.62
CA SER A 376 -33.66 -4.20 26.48
C SER A 376 -32.41 -3.38 26.85
N ALA A 377 -31.37 -4.04 27.36
CA ALA A 377 -30.14 -3.38 27.83
C ALA A 377 -29.06 -3.26 26.74
N ASP A 378 -29.16 -4.05 25.67
CA ASP A 378 -28.40 -3.93 24.41
C ASP A 378 -29.17 -3.11 23.36
#